data_AF-A0A1C5QYD7-F1
#
_entry.id   AF-A0A1C5QYD7-F1
#
_cell.length_a   1.000
_cell.length_b   1.000
_cell.length_c   1.000
_cell.angle_alpha   90.00
_cell.angle_beta   90.00
_cell.angle_gamma   90.00
#
_symmetry.space_group_name_H-M   'P 1'
#
loop_
_entity.id
_entity.type
_entity.pdbx_description
1 polymer ?
#
loop_
_entity_poly.entity_id
_entity_poly.type
_entity_poly.pdbx_seq_one_letter_code
_entity_poly.pdbx_strand_id
1 'polypeptide(L)'
;MNEEELKEAQECLTFIEESMSCFHAVENVEKRLQKKGFVGLSEKEGYGLTERLRKDPEQNRYYVKRNGSSLIAFTLPEGKPKGFHIMASHSDSPTFKVKCEGEMKTEGGYIRLNVEPYGGMIHATWLDRCLSVAGRIVYQKEDQLLSKTVNVDEDLLVIPNVAIHMNRGMNDKLTYNPQTDLQPLLAVEEGKEKKAGDILMDKVAQYAGVKREDILGKELFLYVREKGRLAGASKELIISPRLDDLACAYGSLKGFLKGDSKDYINVYALFDNEEVGSLTKQGAASTFLRDTLRRISEEYDPSESTYLQLLADSFMISADNAHAMHPAHPEKADPGNRPYLNGGIVIKYHGGQKYTTDAYSEAVMRRVCRDADVPVSVYCNRSDIAGGSTLGNISAGQVSIPCVDIGLAQLAMHSSVETAGTKDIRMLVKAARSFYSM
;
A
#
# COMPACT_ATOMS: atom_id res chain seq x y z
N MET A 1 0.67 -12.53 -24.72
CA MET A 1 -0.11 -12.26 -23.50
C MET A 1 -1.55 -12.58 -23.79
N ASN A 2 -2.23 -13.27 -22.89
CA ASN A 2 -3.63 -13.66 -23.08
C ASN A 2 -4.59 -12.58 -22.56
N GLU A 3 -5.87 -12.68 -22.91
CA GLU A 3 -6.89 -11.68 -22.54
C GLU A 3 -7.11 -11.59 -21.03
N GLU A 4 -6.98 -12.70 -20.30
CA GLU A 4 -7.17 -12.72 -18.86
C GLU A 4 -6.03 -12.00 -18.10
N GLU A 5 -4.79 -12.15 -18.57
CA GLU A 5 -3.61 -11.43 -18.08
C GLU A 5 -3.79 -9.92 -18.27
N LEU A 6 -4.23 -9.49 -19.46
CA LEU A 6 -4.51 -8.09 -19.76
C LEU A 6 -5.64 -7.53 -18.89
N LYS A 7 -6.72 -8.29 -18.72
CA LYS A 7 -7.87 -7.88 -17.93
C LYS A 7 -7.50 -7.70 -16.47
N GLU A 8 -6.80 -8.66 -15.87
CA GLU A 8 -6.41 -8.60 -14.46
C GLU A 8 -5.46 -7.42 -14.20
N ALA A 9 -4.52 -7.17 -15.11
CA ALA A 9 -3.63 -6.01 -15.01
C ALA A 9 -4.38 -4.68 -15.18
N GLN A 10 -5.37 -4.60 -16.07
CA GLN A 10 -6.20 -3.41 -16.22
C GLN A 10 -7.05 -3.14 -14.98
N GLU A 11 -7.57 -4.17 -14.32
CA GLU A 11 -8.30 -4.05 -13.06
C GLU A 11 -7.38 -3.58 -11.91
N CYS A 12 -6.12 -4.02 -11.90
CA CYS A 12 -5.08 -3.50 -10.99
C CYS A 12 -4.81 -2.02 -11.24
N LEU A 13 -4.67 -1.59 -12.50
CA LEU A 13 -4.50 -0.19 -12.86
C LEU A 13 -5.67 0.68 -12.37
N THR A 14 -6.91 0.20 -12.52
CA THR A 14 -8.09 0.90 -11.98
C THR A 14 -8.06 0.97 -10.45
N PHE A 15 -7.65 -0.10 -9.78
CA PHE A 15 -7.49 -0.10 -8.32
C PHE A 15 -6.49 0.98 -7.86
N ILE A 16 -5.35 1.10 -8.55
CA ILE A 16 -4.32 2.09 -8.26
C ILE A 16 -4.77 3.52 -8.57
N GLU A 17 -5.48 3.72 -9.68
CA GLU A 17 -6.05 5.02 -10.07
C GLU A 17 -7.02 5.54 -9.02
N GLU A 18 -7.86 4.66 -8.46
CA GLU A 18 -8.81 4.97 -7.38
C GLU A 18 -8.15 5.17 -6.00
N SER A 19 -6.84 4.91 -5.86
CA SER A 19 -6.10 4.85 -4.60
C SER A 19 -4.98 5.89 -4.55
N MET A 20 -5.36 7.18 -4.57
CA MET A 20 -4.41 8.31 -4.65
C MET A 20 -3.61 8.54 -3.36
N SER A 21 -4.10 8.04 -2.23
CA SER A 21 -3.45 8.08 -0.92
C SER A 21 -3.82 6.83 -0.11
N CYS A 22 -3.13 6.55 1.00
CA CYS A 22 -3.45 5.40 1.87
C CYS A 22 -4.92 5.36 2.33
N PHE A 23 -5.52 6.53 2.64
CA PHE A 23 -6.95 6.63 2.95
C PHE A 23 -7.86 6.20 1.78
N HIS A 24 -7.53 6.59 0.54
CA HIS A 24 -8.29 6.20 -0.65
C HIS A 24 -8.09 4.71 -0.97
N ALA A 25 -6.89 4.17 -0.75
CA ALA A 25 -6.64 2.74 -0.87
C ALA A 25 -7.55 1.93 0.08
N VAL A 26 -7.62 2.31 1.35
CA VAL A 26 -8.52 1.67 2.32
C VAL A 26 -9.99 1.85 1.96
N GLU A 27 -10.42 3.04 1.54
CA GLU A 27 -11.79 3.27 1.09
C GLU A 27 -12.15 2.41 -0.14
N ASN A 28 -11.22 2.24 -1.08
CA ASN A 28 -11.39 1.39 -2.25
C ASN A 28 -11.53 -0.08 -1.87
N VAL A 29 -10.64 -0.58 -1.00
CA VAL A 29 -10.71 -1.94 -0.46
C VAL A 29 -12.04 -2.17 0.27
N GLU A 30 -12.44 -1.24 1.14
CA GLU A 30 -13.72 -1.29 1.84
C GLU A 30 -14.90 -1.40 0.87
N LYS A 31 -14.97 -0.54 -0.15
CA LYS A 31 -16.03 -0.60 -1.17
C LYS A 31 -16.08 -1.96 -1.87
N ARG A 32 -14.92 -2.57 -2.14
CA ARG A 32 -14.82 -3.88 -2.80
C ARG A 32 -15.25 -5.02 -1.86
N LEU A 33 -14.90 -4.93 -0.58
CA LEU A 33 -15.34 -5.87 0.46
C LEU A 33 -16.85 -5.81 0.68
N GLN A 34 -17.43 -4.60 0.78
CA GLN A 34 -18.87 -4.40 0.95
C GLN A 34 -19.67 -4.97 -0.24
N LYS A 35 -19.19 -4.77 -1.48
CA LYS A 35 -19.76 -5.40 -2.69
C LYS A 35 -19.74 -6.94 -2.65
N LYS A 36 -18.94 -7.54 -1.76
CA LYS A 36 -18.83 -8.98 -1.52
C LYS A 36 -19.48 -9.42 -0.20
N GLY A 37 -20.31 -8.58 0.41
CA GLY A 37 -21.09 -8.93 1.60
C GLY A 37 -20.31 -8.88 2.91
N PHE A 38 -19.12 -8.28 2.92
CA PHE A 38 -18.39 -8.09 4.17
C PHE A 38 -19.04 -7.01 5.04
N VAL A 39 -19.12 -7.27 6.34
CA VAL A 39 -19.67 -6.34 7.33
C VAL A 39 -18.55 -5.64 8.09
N GLY A 40 -18.63 -4.31 8.16
CA GLY A 40 -17.67 -3.48 8.91
C GLY A 40 -17.89 -3.60 10.43
N LEU A 41 -16.79 -3.78 11.15
CA LEU A 41 -16.72 -3.83 12.61
C LEU A 41 -16.03 -2.58 13.15
N SER A 42 -16.40 -2.21 14.39
CA SER A 42 -15.79 -1.11 15.13
C SER A 42 -14.80 -1.65 16.16
N GLU A 43 -13.60 -1.07 16.23
CA GLU A 43 -12.64 -1.38 17.31
C GLU A 43 -13.21 -1.00 18.70
N LYS A 44 -14.19 -0.10 18.75
CA LYS A 44 -14.77 0.46 20.00
C LYS A 44 -15.84 -0.43 20.63
N GLU A 45 -16.31 -1.46 19.93
CA GLU A 45 -17.41 -2.32 20.35
C GLU A 45 -16.97 -3.77 20.32
N GLY A 46 -17.58 -4.67 21.10
CA GLY A 46 -17.38 -6.12 20.94
C GLY A 46 -17.76 -6.57 19.53
N TYR A 47 -17.05 -7.56 18.97
CA TYR A 47 -17.35 -8.02 17.61
C TYR A 47 -18.64 -8.84 17.56
N GLY A 48 -18.90 -9.68 18.56
CA GLY A 48 -20.10 -10.49 18.64
C GLY A 48 -20.19 -11.48 17.48
N LEU A 49 -19.05 -11.98 17.01
CA LEU A 49 -18.96 -12.86 15.83
C LEU A 49 -19.78 -14.12 16.03
N THR A 50 -19.73 -14.73 17.22
CA THR A 50 -20.48 -15.95 17.52
C THR A 50 -21.99 -15.71 17.51
N GLU A 51 -22.45 -14.58 18.04
CA GLU A 51 -23.87 -14.21 17.99
C GLU A 51 -24.33 -13.92 16.55
N ARG A 52 -23.49 -13.20 15.77
CA ARG A 52 -23.76 -12.89 14.36
C ARG A 52 -23.85 -14.16 13.52
N LEU A 53 -22.89 -15.07 13.65
CA LEU A 53 -22.90 -16.38 12.98
C LEU A 53 -24.10 -17.24 13.40
N ARG A 54 -24.53 -17.19 14.67
CA ARG A 54 -25.73 -17.91 15.11
C ARG A 54 -27.00 -17.35 14.47
N LYS A 55 -27.08 -16.03 14.29
CA LYS A 55 -28.25 -15.35 13.69
C LYS A 55 -28.29 -15.52 12.17
N ASP A 56 -27.13 -15.47 11.53
CA ASP A 56 -26.96 -15.63 10.10
C ASP A 56 -25.67 -16.43 9.83
N PRO A 57 -25.77 -17.76 9.69
CA PRO A 57 -24.61 -18.63 9.43
C PRO A 57 -23.85 -18.29 8.15
N GLU A 58 -24.50 -17.64 7.18
CA GLU A 58 -23.88 -17.22 5.92
C GLU A 58 -23.05 -15.94 6.09
N GLN A 59 -23.27 -15.17 7.17
CA GLN A 59 -22.50 -13.96 7.48
C GLN A 59 -21.20 -14.31 8.22
N ASN A 60 -20.22 -14.80 7.47
CA ASN A 60 -18.90 -15.18 7.99
C ASN A 60 -17.76 -14.22 7.57
N ARG A 61 -18.09 -13.05 7.00
CA ARG A 61 -17.12 -12.14 6.36
C ARG A 61 -17.14 -10.76 7.00
N TYR A 62 -16.00 -10.29 7.48
CA TYR A 62 -15.91 -9.07 8.26
C TYR A 62 -14.66 -8.26 7.95
N TYR A 63 -14.68 -6.97 8.28
CA TYR A 63 -13.48 -6.15 8.25
C TYR A 63 -13.49 -5.12 9.37
N VAL A 64 -12.31 -4.68 9.77
CA VAL A 64 -12.10 -3.62 10.75
C VAL A 64 -11.06 -2.64 10.21
N LYS A 65 -11.23 -1.35 10.50
CA LYS A 65 -10.31 -0.28 10.08
C LYS A 65 -9.68 0.36 11.30
N ARG A 66 -8.41 0.72 11.17
CA ARG A 66 -7.70 1.55 12.15
C ARG A 66 -7.17 2.81 11.48
N ASN A 67 -7.40 3.96 12.12
CA ASN A 67 -7.08 5.29 11.61
C ASN A 67 -7.76 5.67 10.27
N GLY A 68 -8.47 4.76 9.60
CA GLY A 68 -8.97 4.95 8.23
C GLY A 68 -7.91 4.77 7.15
N SER A 69 -6.65 4.48 7.51
CA SER A 69 -5.55 4.20 6.58
C SER A 69 -5.02 2.78 6.67
N SER A 70 -5.47 1.96 7.63
CA SER A 70 -5.23 0.51 7.63
C SER A 70 -6.53 -0.27 7.79
N LEU A 71 -6.56 -1.47 7.22
CA LEU A 71 -7.73 -2.34 7.19
C LEU A 71 -7.31 -3.81 7.34
N ILE A 72 -8.01 -4.55 8.20
CA ILE A 72 -7.93 -6.00 8.27
C ILE A 72 -9.30 -6.58 7.91
N ALA A 73 -9.34 -7.45 6.91
CA ALA A 73 -10.53 -8.21 6.53
C ALA A 73 -10.30 -9.69 6.81
N PHE A 74 -11.34 -10.40 7.21
CA PHE A 74 -11.24 -11.82 7.52
C PHE A 74 -12.52 -12.60 7.18
N THR A 75 -12.35 -13.89 6.92
CA THR A 75 -13.46 -14.84 6.76
C THR A 75 -13.32 -15.99 7.75
N LEU A 76 -14.43 -16.35 8.38
CA LEU A 76 -14.47 -17.41 9.38
C LEU A 76 -14.85 -18.75 8.74
N PRO A 77 -14.13 -19.85 9.03
CA PRO A 77 -14.52 -21.18 8.58
C PRO A 77 -15.75 -21.68 9.35
N GLU A 78 -16.34 -22.77 8.86
CA GLU A 78 -17.35 -23.51 9.59
C GLU A 78 -16.68 -24.30 10.72
N GLY A 79 -17.15 -24.13 11.97
CA GLY A 79 -16.60 -24.86 13.12
C GLY A 79 -15.33 -24.21 13.72
N LYS A 80 -14.53 -25.03 14.43
CA LYS A 80 -13.33 -24.54 15.14
C LYS A 80 -12.15 -24.43 14.16
N PRO A 81 -11.56 -23.24 13.98
CA PRO A 81 -10.42 -23.05 13.09
C PRO A 81 -9.16 -23.72 13.64
N LYS A 82 -8.25 -24.09 12.74
CA LYS A 82 -6.92 -24.60 13.10
C LYS A 82 -5.92 -23.46 13.35
N GLY A 83 -5.99 -22.40 12.56
CA GLY A 83 -5.14 -21.22 12.67
C GLY A 83 -5.56 -20.10 11.71
N PHE A 84 -4.63 -19.21 11.42
CA PHE A 84 -4.82 -18.07 10.51
C PHE A 84 -3.96 -18.22 9.25
N HIS A 85 -4.58 -17.98 8.09
CA HIS A 85 -3.87 -17.72 6.83
C HIS A 85 -3.87 -16.22 6.58
N ILE A 86 -2.71 -15.57 6.75
CA ILE A 86 -2.59 -14.12 6.69
C ILE A 86 -1.79 -13.71 5.44
N MET A 87 -2.29 -12.75 4.67
CA MET A 87 -1.47 -12.03 3.69
C MET A 87 -1.48 -10.54 4.02
N ALA A 88 -0.29 -9.97 4.16
CA ALA A 88 -0.07 -8.59 4.52
C ALA A 88 0.58 -7.81 3.37
N SER A 89 0.04 -6.63 3.06
CA SER A 89 0.58 -5.64 2.13
C SER A 89 0.44 -4.24 2.73
N HIS A 90 0.98 -3.21 2.07
CA HIS A 90 0.86 -1.83 2.56
C HIS A 90 0.13 -0.90 1.57
N SER A 91 -0.41 0.19 2.12
CA SER A 91 -1.34 1.11 1.43
C SER A 91 -0.71 2.46 1.12
N ASP A 92 0.45 2.74 1.69
CA ASP A 92 1.21 3.94 1.45
C ASP A 92 2.23 3.74 0.33
N SER A 93 2.78 4.86 -0.13
CA SER A 93 3.86 4.88 -1.10
C SER A 93 4.66 6.16 -0.85
N PRO A 94 5.94 6.24 -1.25
CA PRO A 94 6.72 7.44 -1.09
C PRO A 94 6.09 8.61 -1.85
N THR A 95 5.97 9.76 -1.19
CA THR A 95 5.32 10.97 -1.74
C THR A 95 5.73 12.21 -0.94
N PHE A 96 5.09 13.36 -1.20
CA PHE A 96 5.19 14.55 -0.36
C PHE A 96 3.95 14.74 0.49
N LYS A 97 4.14 15.01 1.79
CA LYS A 97 3.07 15.41 2.71
C LYS A 97 3.04 16.95 2.81
N VAL A 98 1.84 17.53 2.75
CA VAL A 98 1.64 18.97 2.97
C VAL A 98 1.80 19.29 4.46
N LYS A 99 2.66 20.26 4.79
CA LYS A 99 2.89 20.72 6.17
C LYS A 99 1.70 21.53 6.70
N CYS A 100 1.66 21.76 8.01
CA CYS A 100 0.58 22.50 8.68
C CYS A 100 0.33 23.87 8.01
N GLU A 101 1.38 24.69 7.97
CA GLU A 101 1.44 25.93 7.19
C GLU A 101 1.77 25.56 5.73
N GLY A 102 0.72 25.21 4.99
CA GLY A 102 0.83 24.52 3.71
C GLY A 102 1.14 25.42 2.50
N GLU A 103 1.07 26.74 2.62
CA GLU A 103 1.29 27.68 1.52
C GLU A 103 2.35 28.72 1.89
N MET A 104 3.30 28.96 0.99
CA MET A 104 4.39 29.92 1.16
C MET A 104 4.39 30.91 0.00
N LYS A 105 4.41 32.20 0.33
CA LYS A 105 4.72 33.26 -0.65
C LYS A 105 6.21 33.25 -0.95
N THR A 106 6.54 33.39 -2.22
CA THR A 106 7.90 33.53 -2.71
C THR A 106 8.03 34.77 -3.58
N GLU A 107 9.27 35.19 -3.84
CA GLU A 107 9.57 36.38 -4.63
C GLU A 107 8.91 36.33 -6.01
N GLY A 108 8.51 37.50 -6.52
CA GLY A 108 7.88 37.61 -7.84
C GLY A 108 6.40 37.21 -7.89
N GLY A 109 5.75 37.02 -6.73
CA GLY A 109 4.31 36.74 -6.65
C GLY A 109 3.96 35.26 -6.78
N TYR A 110 4.92 34.34 -6.71
CA TYR A 110 4.63 32.91 -6.73
C TYR A 110 4.17 32.40 -5.36
N ILE A 111 3.17 31.53 -5.37
CA ILE A 111 2.71 30.77 -4.19
C ILE A 111 3.11 29.31 -4.39
N ARG A 112 3.89 28.78 -3.45
CA ARG A 112 4.34 27.38 -3.43
C ARG A 112 3.70 26.64 -2.26
N LEU A 113 3.53 25.33 -2.34
CA LEU A 113 3.17 24.55 -1.16
C LEU A 113 4.38 24.22 -0.31
N ASN A 114 4.21 24.28 1.00
CA ASN A 114 5.17 23.77 1.96
C ASN A 114 4.97 22.27 2.18
N VAL A 115 5.89 21.47 1.67
CA VAL A 115 5.79 20.00 1.70
C VAL A 115 7.07 19.37 2.26
N GLU A 116 6.94 18.15 2.76
CA GLU A 116 8.05 17.30 3.19
C GLU A 116 7.98 15.91 2.55
N PRO A 117 9.14 15.28 2.28
CA PRO A 117 9.19 13.88 1.90
C PRO A 117 8.52 12.97 2.92
N TYR A 118 7.73 12.04 2.42
CA TYR A 118 7.18 10.88 3.10
C TYR A 118 7.76 9.65 2.39
N GLY A 119 8.50 8.81 3.11
CA GLY A 119 9.20 7.67 2.51
C GLY A 119 10.45 8.02 1.70
N GLY A 120 11.13 6.98 1.20
CA GLY A 120 12.41 7.10 0.49
C GLY A 120 12.27 7.20 -1.02
N MET A 121 11.81 8.34 -1.54
CA MET A 121 11.48 8.49 -2.97
C MET A 121 12.66 8.84 -3.90
N ILE A 122 12.51 8.60 -5.20
CA ILE A 122 13.40 9.12 -6.25
C ILE A 122 12.96 10.56 -6.63
N HIS A 123 13.52 11.56 -5.94
CA HIS A 123 13.14 12.98 -6.10
C HIS A 123 13.03 13.45 -7.56
N ALA A 124 14.02 13.12 -8.40
CA ALA A 124 14.08 13.56 -9.80
C ALA A 124 12.81 13.25 -10.60
N THR A 125 12.13 12.16 -10.24
CA THR A 125 10.97 11.67 -10.98
C THR A 125 9.71 12.49 -10.71
N TRP A 126 9.69 13.35 -9.69
CA TRP A 126 8.54 14.19 -9.33
C TRP A 126 8.52 15.55 -10.01
N LEU A 127 9.64 15.97 -10.61
CA LEU A 127 9.75 17.26 -11.28
C LEU A 127 9.03 17.26 -12.64
N ASP A 128 8.56 18.45 -13.05
CA ASP A 128 7.91 18.74 -14.33
C ASP A 128 6.69 17.84 -14.66
N ARG A 129 6.00 17.37 -13.62
CA ARG A 129 4.77 16.58 -13.75
C ARG A 129 3.55 17.34 -13.27
N CYS A 130 2.39 17.01 -13.83
CA CYS A 130 1.10 17.43 -13.28
C CYS A 130 0.85 16.66 -11.98
N LEU A 131 0.80 17.39 -10.87
CA LEU A 131 0.57 16.87 -9.54
C LEU A 131 -0.74 17.42 -8.99
N SER A 132 -1.31 16.71 -8.02
CA SER A 132 -2.39 17.24 -7.19
C SER A 132 -2.32 16.71 -5.78
N VAL A 133 -3.35 16.96 -4.97
CA VAL A 133 -3.41 16.67 -3.55
C VAL A 133 -4.61 15.78 -3.24
N ALA A 134 -4.35 14.70 -2.51
CA ALA A 134 -5.36 13.80 -1.98
C ALA A 134 -5.04 13.39 -0.55
N GLY A 135 -6.06 13.04 0.22
CA GLY A 135 -5.89 12.56 1.57
C GLY A 135 -7.17 12.60 2.35
N ARG A 136 -7.13 13.19 3.55
CA ARG A 136 -8.23 13.22 4.49
C ARG A 136 -8.31 14.54 5.23
N ILE A 137 -9.53 14.93 5.57
CA ILE A 137 -9.83 15.98 6.53
C ILE A 137 -10.57 15.42 7.74
N VAL A 138 -10.42 16.13 8.86
CA VAL A 138 -11.22 15.97 10.07
C VAL A 138 -11.93 17.30 10.29
N TYR A 139 -13.26 17.26 10.40
CA TYR A 139 -14.09 18.45 10.48
C TYR A 139 -15.15 18.30 11.57
N GLN A 140 -15.56 19.44 12.12
CA GLN A 140 -16.66 19.53 13.07
C GLN A 140 -17.98 19.51 12.32
N LYS A 141 -18.91 18.66 12.75
CA LYS A 141 -20.32 18.74 12.34
C LYS A 141 -21.17 18.64 13.60
N GLU A 142 -21.87 19.72 13.93
CA GLU A 142 -22.60 19.85 15.20
C GLU A 142 -21.63 19.62 16.37
N ASP A 143 -21.87 18.62 17.23
CA ASP A 143 -21.01 18.28 18.38
C ASP A 143 -20.06 17.09 18.10
N GLN A 144 -19.91 16.67 16.85
CA GLN A 144 -19.09 15.51 16.47
C GLN A 144 -17.92 15.86 15.56
N LEU A 145 -16.79 15.20 15.81
CA LEU A 145 -15.67 15.16 14.87
C LEU A 145 -15.86 14.03 13.87
N LEU A 146 -15.96 14.40 12.59
CA LEU A 146 -16.09 13.48 11.48
C LEU A 146 -14.84 13.51 10.63
N SER A 147 -14.58 12.39 9.95
CA SER A 147 -13.44 12.25 9.05
C SER A 147 -13.91 11.90 7.65
N LYS A 148 -13.31 12.53 6.63
CA LYS A 148 -13.69 12.36 5.23
C LYS A 148 -12.47 12.38 4.33
N THR A 149 -12.41 11.44 3.39
CA THR A 149 -11.44 11.41 2.29
C THR A 149 -11.73 12.55 1.32
N VAL A 150 -10.67 13.14 0.76
CA VAL A 150 -10.77 14.25 -0.20
C VAL A 150 -9.70 14.11 -1.26
N ASN A 151 -10.09 14.32 -2.51
CA ASN A 151 -9.21 14.43 -3.66
C ASN A 151 -9.53 15.74 -4.39
N VAL A 152 -8.55 16.63 -4.51
CA VAL A 152 -8.66 17.82 -5.37
C VAL A 152 -8.34 17.36 -6.79
N ASP A 153 -9.35 16.97 -7.56
CA ASP A 153 -9.17 16.34 -8.86
C ASP A 153 -8.90 17.36 -9.99
N GLU A 154 -7.80 18.13 -9.86
CA GLU A 154 -7.34 19.16 -10.80
C GLU A 154 -5.83 19.04 -11.06
N ASP A 155 -5.34 19.54 -12.21
CA ASP A 155 -3.89 19.67 -12.47
C ASP A 155 -3.38 20.88 -11.69
N LEU A 156 -3.19 20.68 -10.39
CA LEU A 156 -3.08 21.75 -9.41
C LEU A 156 -1.65 22.25 -9.22
N LEU A 157 -0.67 21.35 -9.36
CA LEU A 157 0.68 21.56 -8.88
C LEU A 157 1.73 21.12 -9.91
N VAL A 158 2.88 21.76 -9.87
CA VAL A 158 4.10 21.34 -10.60
C VAL A 158 5.34 21.67 -9.78
N ILE A 159 6.35 20.80 -9.80
CA ILE A 159 7.69 21.10 -9.26
C ILE A 159 8.61 21.37 -10.46
N PRO A 160 8.84 22.64 -10.84
CA PRO A 160 9.59 22.95 -12.05
C PRO A 160 11.10 22.71 -11.86
N ASN A 161 11.75 22.11 -12.87
CA ASN A 161 13.21 22.10 -12.94
C ASN A 161 13.76 23.53 -13.15
N VAL A 162 14.95 23.77 -12.59
CA VAL A 162 15.78 24.89 -13.02
C VAL A 162 16.26 24.63 -14.44
N ALA A 163 16.10 25.60 -15.35
CA ALA A 163 16.53 25.41 -16.73
C ALA A 163 18.03 25.09 -16.83
N ILE A 164 18.40 24.16 -17.72
CA ILE A 164 19.80 23.74 -17.93
C ILE A 164 20.75 24.91 -18.27
N HIS A 165 20.24 25.98 -18.87
CA HIS A 165 21.01 27.19 -19.15
C HIS A 165 21.50 27.89 -17.87
N MET A 166 20.74 27.78 -16.77
CA MET A 166 21.06 28.30 -15.45
C MET A 166 21.80 27.27 -14.58
N ASN A 167 21.65 25.98 -14.89
CA ASN A 167 22.39 24.88 -14.24
C ASN A 167 23.02 23.96 -15.29
N ARG A 168 24.16 24.36 -15.86
CA ARG A 168 24.83 23.62 -16.93
C ARG A 168 25.34 22.23 -16.51
N GLY A 169 25.57 22.02 -15.21
CA GLY A 169 26.02 20.74 -14.63
C GLY A 169 24.88 19.84 -14.16
N MET A 170 23.62 20.13 -14.52
CA MET A 170 22.43 19.40 -14.04
C MET A 170 22.51 17.88 -14.27
N ASN A 171 23.21 17.42 -15.32
CA ASN A 171 23.32 16.00 -15.66
C ASN A 171 24.57 15.30 -15.08
N ASP A 172 25.48 16.03 -14.42
CA ASP A 172 26.74 15.45 -13.93
C ASP A 172 26.57 14.83 -12.54
N LYS A 173 25.95 15.58 -11.60
CA LYS A 173 25.64 15.12 -10.25
C LYS A 173 24.45 15.90 -9.70
N LEU A 174 23.27 15.30 -9.81
CA LEU A 174 22.02 15.92 -9.40
C LEU A 174 21.75 15.68 -7.92
N THR A 175 21.66 16.76 -7.14
CA THR A 175 21.26 16.73 -5.73
C THR A 175 20.11 17.69 -5.52
N TYR A 176 19.08 17.25 -4.79
CA TYR A 176 17.93 18.06 -4.45
C TYR A 176 17.87 18.27 -2.94
N ASN A 177 17.71 19.51 -2.52
CA ASN A 177 17.30 19.86 -1.17
C ASN A 177 15.77 19.82 -1.09
N PRO A 178 15.16 18.95 -0.26
CA PRO A 178 13.72 18.82 -0.20
C PRO A 178 12.98 20.10 0.17
N GLN A 179 13.56 20.97 1.02
CA GLN A 179 12.92 22.18 1.50
C GLN A 179 12.98 23.35 0.51
N THR A 180 13.96 23.37 -0.40
CA THR A 180 14.12 24.48 -1.35
C THR A 180 13.71 24.09 -2.77
N ASP A 181 14.10 22.91 -3.22
CA ASP A 181 14.03 22.51 -4.63
C ASP A 181 12.73 21.77 -4.94
N LEU A 182 12.15 21.09 -3.95
CA LEU A 182 11.01 20.18 -4.14
C LEU A 182 9.66 20.75 -3.66
N GLN A 183 9.58 22.06 -3.42
CA GLN A 183 8.33 22.72 -3.03
C GLN A 183 7.53 23.06 -4.30
N PRO A 184 6.34 22.49 -4.52
CA PRO A 184 5.59 22.65 -5.76
C PRO A 184 5.02 24.05 -5.90
N LEU A 185 4.96 24.56 -7.12
CA LEU A 185 4.24 25.77 -7.48
C LEU A 185 2.73 25.48 -7.50
N LEU A 186 1.97 26.32 -6.80
CA LEU A 186 0.50 26.26 -6.72
C LEU A 186 -0.15 27.35 -7.57
N ALA A 187 0.36 28.58 -7.49
CA ALA A 187 -0.27 29.72 -8.14
C ALA A 187 0.72 30.86 -8.42
N VAL A 188 0.31 31.75 -9.31
CA VAL A 188 0.90 33.09 -9.49
C VAL A 188 -0.12 34.09 -8.95
N GLU A 189 0.32 35.00 -8.09
CA GLU A 189 -0.52 36.04 -7.49
C GLU A 189 -0.85 37.11 -8.56
N GLU A 190 -2.09 37.13 -9.02
CA GLU A 190 -2.63 38.19 -9.87
C GLU A 190 -3.33 39.24 -8.99
N GLY A 191 -2.74 40.43 -8.86
CA GLY A 191 -3.34 41.54 -8.11
C GLY A 191 -3.35 41.35 -6.59
N LYS A 192 -4.29 42.01 -5.89
CA LYS A 192 -4.36 42.04 -4.41
C LYS A 192 -5.28 40.97 -3.78
N GLU A 193 -5.90 40.10 -4.57
CA GLU A 193 -7.11 39.39 -4.14
C GLU A 193 -6.91 37.98 -3.56
N LYS A 194 -5.84 37.25 -3.91
CA LYS A 194 -5.61 35.91 -3.36
C LYS A 194 -4.42 35.89 -2.40
N LYS A 195 -4.73 35.89 -1.11
CA LYS A 195 -3.72 35.75 -0.04
C LYS A 195 -3.31 34.28 0.05
N ALA A 196 -2.00 34.04 0.14
CA ALA A 196 -1.48 32.72 0.51
C ALA A 196 -2.04 32.30 1.87
N GLY A 197 -2.34 31.01 2.01
CA GLY A 197 -2.99 30.40 3.17
C GLY A 197 -4.42 29.95 2.89
N ASP A 198 -5.06 30.52 1.85
CA ASP A 198 -6.46 30.25 1.56
C ASP A 198 -6.71 29.29 0.40
N ILE A 199 -5.82 29.22 -0.60
CA ILE A 199 -6.11 28.60 -1.90
C ILE A 199 -6.35 27.08 -1.78
N LEU A 200 -5.42 26.35 -1.18
CA LEU A 200 -5.50 24.90 -1.07
C LEU A 200 -6.67 24.48 -0.18
N MET A 201 -6.84 25.15 0.96
CA MET A 201 -7.90 24.79 1.90
C MET A 201 -9.30 25.12 1.39
N ASP A 202 -9.47 26.18 0.58
CA ASP A 202 -10.74 26.47 -0.10
C ASP A 202 -11.09 25.37 -1.09
N LYS A 203 -10.12 24.95 -1.91
CA LYS A 203 -10.31 23.82 -2.83
C LYS A 203 -10.64 22.54 -2.08
N VAL A 204 -9.90 22.23 -1.01
CA VAL A 204 -10.16 21.05 -0.18
C VAL A 204 -11.58 21.10 0.41
N ALA A 205 -12.01 22.23 0.96
CA ALA A 205 -13.36 22.41 1.49
C ALA A 205 -14.42 22.23 0.41
N GLN A 206 -14.22 22.82 -0.77
CA GLN A 206 -15.10 22.70 -1.93
C GLN A 206 -15.24 21.24 -2.39
N TYR A 207 -14.12 20.55 -2.62
CA TYR A 207 -14.11 19.15 -3.06
C TYR A 207 -14.67 18.20 -1.99
N ALA A 208 -14.45 18.50 -0.71
CA ALA A 208 -15.03 17.74 0.38
C ALA A 208 -16.52 18.07 0.62
N GLY A 209 -17.04 19.17 0.06
CA GLY A 209 -18.40 19.64 0.32
C GLY A 209 -18.64 19.96 1.80
N VAL A 210 -17.62 20.52 2.47
CA VAL A 210 -17.68 20.98 3.87
C VAL A 210 -17.33 22.46 3.92
N LYS A 211 -17.72 23.16 4.99
CA LYS A 211 -17.27 24.54 5.19
C LYS A 211 -15.81 24.54 5.61
N ARG A 212 -15.05 25.53 5.15
CA ARG A 212 -13.61 25.65 5.45
C ARG A 212 -13.38 25.78 6.95
N GLU A 213 -14.16 26.61 7.62
CA GLU A 213 -14.09 26.89 9.05
C GLU A 213 -14.38 25.67 9.93
N ASP A 214 -15.08 24.67 9.39
CA ASP A 214 -15.36 23.43 10.11
C ASP A 214 -14.17 22.45 10.06
N ILE A 215 -13.19 22.65 9.17
CA ILE A 215 -12.03 21.78 9.03
C ILE A 215 -11.02 22.06 10.15
N LEU A 216 -10.83 21.09 11.04
CA LEU A 216 -9.94 21.21 12.21
C LEU A 216 -8.62 20.46 12.03
N GLY A 217 -8.56 19.48 11.13
CA GLY A 217 -7.37 18.68 10.87
C GLY A 217 -7.29 18.22 9.42
N LYS A 218 -6.07 18.03 8.92
CA LYS A 218 -5.82 17.57 7.56
C LYS A 218 -4.59 16.67 7.49
N GLU A 219 -4.67 15.66 6.63
CA GLU A 219 -3.55 14.83 6.21
C GLU A 219 -3.63 14.75 4.69
N LEU A 220 -2.80 15.55 4.02
CA LEU A 220 -2.85 15.75 2.58
C LEU A 220 -1.50 15.38 1.98
N PHE A 221 -1.54 14.61 0.92
CA PHE A 221 -0.37 14.10 0.21
C PHE A 221 -0.45 14.50 -1.26
N LEU A 222 0.70 14.77 -1.85
CA LEU A 222 0.79 14.94 -3.29
C LEU A 222 0.58 13.58 -3.99
N TYR A 223 0.10 13.63 -5.22
CA TYR A 223 0.14 12.49 -6.12
C TYR A 223 0.33 12.97 -7.56
N VAL A 224 0.98 12.15 -8.38
CA VAL A 224 1.07 12.38 -9.82
C VAL A 224 -0.27 12.06 -10.48
N ARG A 225 -0.75 12.92 -11.38
CA ARG A 225 -2.00 12.69 -12.12
C ARG A 225 -1.85 11.80 -13.36
N GLU A 226 -0.64 11.32 -13.60
CA GLU A 226 -0.38 10.36 -14.67
C GLU A 226 -1.12 9.05 -14.40
N LYS A 227 -1.95 8.63 -15.36
CA LYS A 227 -2.66 7.36 -15.29
C LYS A 227 -1.73 6.21 -15.65
N GLY A 228 -1.87 5.11 -14.92
CA GLY A 228 -1.16 3.90 -15.24
C GLY A 228 -1.64 3.25 -16.54
N ARG A 229 -0.76 2.54 -17.22
CA ARG A 229 -0.97 2.02 -18.57
C ARG A 229 -0.25 0.69 -18.78
N LEU A 230 -0.81 -0.11 -19.67
CA LEU A 230 -0.10 -1.25 -20.26
C LEU A 230 0.84 -0.74 -21.36
N ALA A 231 2.07 -1.23 -21.36
CA ALA A 231 3.16 -0.76 -22.22
C ALA A 231 4.07 -1.91 -22.66
N GLY A 232 5.07 -1.63 -23.49
CA GLY A 232 5.90 -2.66 -24.12
C GLY A 232 5.34 -3.12 -25.48
N ALA A 233 6.17 -3.82 -26.26
CA ALA A 233 5.87 -4.15 -27.65
C ALA A 233 4.62 -5.03 -27.79
N SER A 234 4.34 -5.83 -26.77
CA SER A 234 3.21 -6.75 -26.64
C SER A 234 2.38 -6.48 -25.38
N LYS A 235 2.43 -5.26 -24.82
CA LYS A 235 1.77 -4.83 -23.57
C LYS A 235 2.30 -5.50 -22.29
N GLU A 236 3.47 -6.14 -22.36
CA GLU A 236 4.05 -6.97 -21.29
C GLU A 236 4.52 -6.21 -20.04
N LEU A 237 4.45 -4.88 -20.07
CA LEU A 237 4.79 -4.01 -18.96
C LEU A 237 3.54 -3.32 -18.42
N ILE A 238 3.49 -3.15 -17.10
CA ILE A 238 2.58 -2.25 -16.42
C ILE A 238 3.39 -1.06 -15.91
N ILE A 239 3.00 0.15 -16.31
CA ILE A 239 3.64 1.40 -15.90
C ILE A 239 2.62 2.19 -15.10
N SER A 240 2.87 2.46 -13.83
CA SER A 240 1.91 3.14 -12.96
C SER A 240 2.60 3.80 -11.77
N PRO A 241 2.08 4.91 -11.24
CA PRO A 241 2.44 5.33 -9.88
C PRO A 241 2.03 4.25 -8.88
N ARG A 242 2.73 4.16 -7.73
CA ARG A 242 2.30 3.39 -6.55
C ARG A 242 2.09 1.89 -6.84
N LEU A 243 2.86 1.30 -7.77
CA LEU A 243 2.92 -0.16 -7.87
C LEU A 243 3.42 -0.74 -6.55
N ASP A 244 4.39 -0.06 -5.94
CA ASP A 244 4.77 -0.23 -4.54
C ASP A 244 3.76 0.47 -3.60
N ASP A 245 2.95 -0.25 -2.82
CA ASP A 245 2.70 -1.70 -2.86
C ASP A 245 1.24 -2.03 -3.23
N LEU A 246 0.58 -1.11 -3.92
CA LEU A 246 -0.81 -1.31 -4.31
C LEU A 246 -0.99 -2.47 -5.30
N ALA A 247 0.08 -2.90 -6.00
CA ALA A 247 0.06 -4.10 -6.82
C ALA A 247 -0.10 -5.37 -5.95
N CYS A 248 0.65 -5.49 -4.85
CA CYS A 248 0.45 -6.62 -3.92
C CYS A 248 -0.86 -6.49 -3.17
N ALA A 249 -1.22 -5.30 -2.68
CA ALA A 249 -2.51 -5.07 -2.02
C ALA A 249 -3.69 -5.52 -2.90
N TYR A 250 -3.66 -5.18 -4.20
CA TYR A 250 -4.65 -5.64 -5.17
C TYR A 250 -4.67 -7.17 -5.32
N GLY A 251 -3.50 -7.78 -5.56
CA GLY A 251 -3.38 -9.21 -5.80
C GLY A 251 -3.81 -10.05 -4.59
N SER A 252 -3.35 -9.65 -3.41
CA SER A 252 -3.71 -10.22 -2.11
C SER A 252 -5.21 -10.13 -1.86
N LEU A 253 -5.84 -8.96 -2.08
CA LEU A 253 -7.28 -8.79 -1.91
C LEU A 253 -8.08 -9.66 -2.89
N LYS A 254 -7.67 -9.70 -4.17
CA LYS A 254 -8.36 -10.49 -5.20
C LYS A 254 -8.27 -11.98 -4.95
N GLY A 255 -7.13 -12.47 -4.46
CA GLY A 255 -6.97 -13.84 -3.99
C GLY A 255 -7.86 -14.13 -2.78
N PHE A 256 -7.81 -13.26 -1.77
CA PHE A 256 -8.63 -13.36 -0.54
C PHE A 256 -10.13 -13.46 -0.81
N LEU A 257 -10.65 -12.60 -1.71
CA LEU A 257 -12.06 -12.61 -2.09
C LEU A 257 -12.51 -13.89 -2.82
N LYS A 258 -11.57 -14.69 -3.31
CA LYS A 258 -11.82 -15.98 -4.00
C LYS A 258 -11.42 -17.20 -3.16
N GLY A 259 -10.80 -17.00 -1.99
CA GLY A 259 -10.42 -18.06 -1.08
C GLY A 259 -11.62 -18.64 -0.36
N ASP A 260 -11.57 -19.95 -0.10
CA ASP A 260 -12.68 -20.74 0.43
C ASP A 260 -12.24 -21.80 1.45
N SER A 261 -11.09 -21.60 2.11
CA SER A 261 -10.60 -22.50 3.16
C SER A 261 -11.70 -22.84 4.19
N LYS A 262 -11.77 -24.13 4.52
CA LYS A 262 -12.73 -24.70 5.47
C LYS A 262 -12.15 -24.90 6.86
N ASP A 263 -10.84 -24.80 7.00
CA ASP A 263 -10.13 -25.11 8.24
C ASP A 263 -9.47 -23.89 8.87
N TYR A 264 -9.17 -22.85 8.10
CA TYR A 264 -8.41 -21.68 8.54
C TYR A 264 -9.23 -20.40 8.46
N ILE A 265 -8.93 -19.46 9.37
CA ILE A 265 -9.41 -18.08 9.24
C ILE A 265 -8.51 -17.38 8.22
N ASN A 266 -9.06 -17.03 7.07
CA ASN A 266 -8.35 -16.21 6.10
C ASN A 266 -8.36 -14.75 6.57
N VAL A 267 -7.21 -14.09 6.48
CA VAL A 267 -7.01 -12.70 6.90
C VAL A 267 -6.23 -11.94 5.84
N TYR A 268 -6.85 -10.92 5.27
CA TYR A 268 -6.20 -9.89 4.48
C TYR A 268 -5.85 -8.71 5.39
N ALA A 269 -4.57 -8.33 5.45
CA ALA A 269 -4.09 -7.18 6.21
C ALA A 269 -3.48 -6.14 5.28
N LEU A 270 -3.96 -4.90 5.38
CA LEU A 270 -3.43 -3.75 4.67
C LEU A 270 -2.98 -2.70 5.69
N PHE A 271 -1.66 -2.55 5.83
CA PHE A 271 -1.05 -1.59 6.76
C PHE A 271 -0.74 -0.25 6.08
N ASP A 272 -0.48 0.76 6.89
CA ASP A 272 -0.04 2.09 6.47
C ASP A 272 1.28 2.40 7.17
N ASN A 273 2.05 3.33 6.62
CA ASN A 273 3.32 3.80 7.15
C ASN A 273 4.47 2.79 7.05
N GLU A 274 4.41 1.85 6.11
CA GLU A 274 5.54 0.97 5.80
C GLU A 274 6.78 1.81 5.45
N GLU A 275 6.58 2.80 4.58
CA GLU A 275 7.63 3.61 3.98
C GLU A 275 8.37 4.52 4.96
N VAL A 276 7.82 4.68 6.16
CA VAL A 276 8.40 5.47 7.26
C VAL A 276 8.72 4.60 8.49
N GLY A 277 8.75 3.27 8.33
CA GLY A 277 9.24 2.32 9.33
C GLY A 277 8.16 1.65 10.20
N SER A 278 6.87 1.80 9.88
CA SER A 278 5.72 1.11 10.50
C SER A 278 5.48 1.33 12.00
N LEU A 279 6.28 2.14 12.68
CA LEU A 279 6.18 2.45 14.11
C LEU A 279 5.08 3.49 14.41
N THR A 280 3.86 3.19 14.01
CA THR A 280 2.69 4.06 14.22
C THR A 280 1.52 3.27 14.82
N LYS A 281 0.39 3.93 15.11
CA LYS A 281 -0.80 3.24 15.66
C LYS A 281 -1.47 2.31 14.65
N GLN A 282 -1.23 2.50 13.35
CA GLN A 282 -1.85 1.73 12.26
C GLN A 282 -0.85 0.90 11.44
N GLY A 283 0.46 1.14 11.58
CA GLY A 283 1.47 0.39 10.85
C GLY A 283 1.71 -1.03 11.35
N ALA A 284 2.57 -1.77 10.65
CA ALA A 284 2.84 -3.18 10.91
C ALA A 284 3.45 -3.47 12.30
N ALA A 285 4.09 -2.47 12.93
CA ALA A 285 4.63 -2.59 14.29
C ALA A 285 3.56 -2.35 15.37
N SER A 286 2.39 -1.86 14.97
CA SER A 286 1.28 -1.58 15.86
C SER A 286 0.65 -2.87 16.39
N THR A 287 -0.18 -2.72 17.40
CA THR A 287 -0.95 -3.84 17.95
C THR A 287 -2.12 -4.27 17.06
N PHE A 288 -2.36 -3.62 15.90
CA PHE A 288 -3.60 -3.79 15.14
C PHE A 288 -3.86 -5.22 14.70
N LEU A 289 -2.84 -5.91 14.18
CA LEU A 289 -2.94 -7.32 13.81
C LEU A 289 -3.21 -8.18 15.03
N ARG A 290 -2.36 -8.07 16.05
CA ARG A 290 -2.45 -8.83 17.31
C ARG A 290 -3.83 -8.68 17.96
N ASP A 291 -4.29 -7.45 18.14
CA ASP A 291 -5.57 -7.16 18.77
C ASP A 291 -6.73 -7.73 17.95
N THR A 292 -6.66 -7.69 16.63
CA THR A 292 -7.69 -8.25 15.75
C THR A 292 -7.73 -9.78 15.83
N LEU A 293 -6.58 -10.46 15.68
CA LEU A 293 -6.50 -11.92 15.75
C LEU A 293 -6.91 -12.46 17.12
N ARG A 294 -6.50 -11.79 18.20
CA ARG A 294 -6.88 -12.13 19.57
C ARG A 294 -8.39 -12.02 19.75
N ARG A 295 -8.99 -10.91 19.31
CA ARG A 295 -10.46 -10.71 19.42
C ARG A 295 -11.27 -11.68 18.56
N ILE A 296 -10.74 -12.13 17.43
CA ILE A 296 -11.36 -13.23 16.67
C ILE A 296 -11.28 -14.53 17.47
N SER A 297 -10.13 -14.81 18.10
CA SER A 297 -9.92 -16.04 18.88
C SER A 297 -10.84 -16.12 20.10
N GLU A 298 -11.05 -14.99 20.79
CA GLU A 298 -11.92 -14.86 21.96
C GLU A 298 -13.37 -15.29 21.69
N GLU A 299 -13.83 -15.21 20.44
CA GLU A 299 -15.19 -15.60 20.03
C GLU A 299 -15.36 -17.13 19.98
N TYR A 300 -14.26 -17.88 19.82
CA TYR A 300 -14.24 -19.34 19.89
C TYR A 300 -13.96 -19.84 21.30
N ASP A 301 -12.98 -19.23 21.98
CA ASP A 301 -12.61 -19.52 23.37
C ASP A 301 -11.84 -18.31 23.94
N PRO A 302 -12.30 -17.70 25.04
CA PRO A 302 -11.63 -16.54 25.67
C PRO A 302 -10.26 -16.86 26.28
N SER A 303 -9.84 -18.13 26.31
CA SER A 303 -8.53 -18.55 26.81
C SER A 303 -7.40 -18.03 25.92
N GLU A 304 -6.41 -17.40 26.55
CA GLU A 304 -5.13 -17.03 25.90
C GLU A 304 -4.43 -18.25 25.27
N SER A 305 -4.61 -19.43 25.88
CA SER A 305 -4.06 -20.68 25.33
C SER A 305 -4.61 -20.98 23.93
N THR A 306 -5.89 -20.68 23.68
CA THR A 306 -6.49 -20.88 22.35
C THR A 306 -5.90 -19.93 21.33
N TYR A 307 -5.71 -18.66 21.66
CA TYR A 307 -5.01 -17.72 20.77
C TYR A 307 -3.60 -18.21 20.41
N LEU A 308 -2.82 -18.64 21.41
CA LEU A 308 -1.46 -19.16 21.18
C LEU A 308 -1.44 -20.45 20.34
N GLN A 309 -2.41 -21.34 20.53
CA GLN A 309 -2.57 -22.55 19.71
C GLN A 309 -2.90 -22.22 18.26
N LEU A 310 -3.80 -21.27 18.02
CA LEU A 310 -4.14 -20.81 16.68
C LEU A 310 -2.91 -20.20 16.00
N LEU A 311 -2.15 -19.35 16.70
CA LEU A 311 -0.90 -18.79 16.17
C LEU A 311 0.12 -19.88 15.80
N ALA A 312 0.25 -20.93 16.61
CA ALA A 312 1.20 -22.01 16.35
C ALA A 312 0.92 -22.77 15.04
N ASP A 313 -0.34 -22.81 14.58
CA ASP A 313 -0.73 -23.41 13.30
C ASP A 313 -0.98 -22.36 12.18
N SER A 314 -0.60 -21.11 12.42
CA SER A 314 -0.80 -20.01 11.46
C SER A 314 0.37 -19.85 10.48
N PHE A 315 0.10 -19.17 9.37
CA PHE A 315 1.12 -18.78 8.40
C PHE A 315 0.85 -17.39 7.84
N MET A 316 1.92 -16.62 7.62
CA MET A 316 1.84 -15.28 7.03
C MET A 316 2.63 -15.19 5.72
N ILE A 317 2.03 -14.54 4.73
CA ILE A 317 2.72 -14.06 3.54
C ILE A 317 2.83 -12.54 3.64
N SER A 318 4.04 -12.04 3.83
CA SER A 318 4.39 -10.62 3.72
C SER A 318 4.63 -10.32 2.23
N ALA A 319 3.64 -9.72 1.57
CA ALA A 319 3.66 -9.43 0.15
C ALA A 319 3.94 -7.95 -0.07
N ASP A 320 5.14 -7.68 -0.59
CA ASP A 320 5.67 -6.35 -0.89
C ASP A 320 6.60 -6.48 -2.12
N ASN A 321 6.61 -5.53 -3.04
CA ASN A 321 7.31 -5.68 -4.31
C ASN A 321 8.82 -6.01 -4.18
N ALA A 322 9.40 -6.53 -5.26
CA ALA A 322 10.79 -6.99 -5.30
C ALA A 322 11.57 -6.28 -6.41
N HIS A 323 12.89 -6.15 -6.26
CA HIS A 323 13.72 -5.50 -7.26
C HIS A 323 14.04 -6.44 -8.42
N ALA A 324 13.54 -6.13 -9.61
CA ALA A 324 13.92 -6.83 -10.84
C ALA A 324 15.37 -6.53 -11.22
N MET A 325 16.00 -7.45 -11.97
CA MET A 325 17.30 -7.22 -12.57
C MET A 325 17.23 -6.01 -13.51
N HIS A 326 17.91 -4.93 -13.16
CA HIS A 326 17.90 -3.71 -13.96
C HIS A 326 18.81 -3.87 -15.20
N PRO A 327 18.28 -3.72 -16.43
CA PRO A 327 19.02 -4.04 -17.65
C PRO A 327 20.25 -3.15 -17.87
N ALA A 328 20.21 -1.89 -17.41
CA ALA A 328 21.36 -0.98 -17.50
C ALA A 328 22.33 -1.09 -16.32
N HIS A 329 21.93 -1.76 -15.23
CA HIS A 329 22.70 -1.84 -13.99
C HIS A 329 22.73 -3.28 -13.43
N PRO A 330 23.13 -4.29 -14.23
CA PRO A 330 23.14 -5.69 -13.79
C PRO A 330 24.11 -5.93 -12.64
N GLU A 331 25.11 -5.07 -12.45
CA GLU A 331 26.07 -5.11 -11.35
C GLU A 331 25.45 -4.89 -9.97
N LYS A 332 24.25 -4.29 -9.90
CA LYS A 332 23.53 -4.07 -8.64
C LYS A 332 22.81 -5.31 -8.12
N ALA A 333 22.54 -6.29 -8.99
CA ALA A 333 21.88 -7.53 -8.61
C ALA A 333 22.87 -8.59 -8.11
N ASP A 334 22.43 -9.45 -7.19
CA ASP A 334 23.17 -10.66 -6.82
C ASP A 334 23.45 -11.53 -8.05
N PRO A 335 24.63 -12.16 -8.20
CA PRO A 335 24.95 -12.98 -9.37
C PRO A 335 24.06 -14.20 -9.58
N GLY A 336 23.53 -14.81 -8.52
CA GLY A 336 22.72 -16.03 -8.60
C GLY A 336 21.22 -15.80 -8.48
N ASN A 337 20.79 -14.72 -7.83
CA ASN A 337 19.41 -14.50 -7.41
C ASN A 337 18.84 -13.23 -8.06
N ARG A 338 18.46 -13.35 -9.34
CA ARG A 338 18.06 -12.24 -10.23
C ARG A 338 16.64 -12.44 -10.72
N PRO A 339 15.61 -11.85 -10.08
CA PRO A 339 14.26 -11.92 -10.60
C PRO A 339 14.10 -11.04 -11.85
N TYR A 340 13.18 -11.42 -12.73
CA TYR A 340 12.84 -10.70 -13.97
C TYR A 340 11.35 -10.42 -13.99
N LEU A 341 10.96 -9.35 -14.69
CA LEU A 341 9.55 -9.04 -14.95
C LEU A 341 8.87 -10.22 -15.66
N ASN A 342 7.60 -10.46 -15.35
CA ASN A 342 6.79 -11.56 -15.87
C ASN A 342 7.34 -12.96 -15.49
N GLY A 343 8.22 -13.03 -14.49
CA GLY A 343 8.87 -14.24 -14.01
C GLY A 343 8.14 -14.95 -12.87
N GLY A 344 7.02 -14.41 -12.39
CA GLY A 344 6.22 -14.97 -11.30
C GLY A 344 6.57 -14.43 -9.93
N ILE A 345 6.25 -15.20 -8.89
CA ILE A 345 6.40 -14.75 -7.50
C ILE A 345 7.87 -14.75 -7.13
N VAL A 346 8.35 -13.63 -6.60
CA VAL A 346 9.71 -13.50 -6.09
C VAL A 346 9.70 -13.83 -4.61
N ILE A 347 10.42 -14.87 -4.17
CA ILE A 347 10.66 -15.12 -2.74
C ILE A 347 11.92 -14.37 -2.31
N LYS A 348 11.82 -13.56 -1.24
CA LYS A 348 12.87 -12.63 -0.80
C LYS A 348 13.63 -13.20 0.41
N TYR A 349 14.96 -13.21 0.35
CA TYR A 349 15.83 -13.71 1.43
C TYR A 349 16.80 -12.65 1.93
N HIS A 350 17.06 -12.67 3.23
CA HIS A 350 18.10 -11.84 3.82
C HIS A 350 18.71 -12.54 5.04
N GLY A 351 20.04 -12.76 5.03
CA GLY A 351 20.73 -13.44 6.13
C GLY A 351 20.62 -12.73 7.48
N GLY A 352 20.42 -11.40 7.48
CA GLY A 352 20.14 -10.61 8.68
C GLY A 352 18.65 -10.51 9.06
N GLN A 353 17.78 -11.34 8.49
CA GLN A 353 16.34 -11.39 8.75
C GLN A 353 15.59 -10.06 8.59
N LYS A 354 15.97 -9.29 7.56
CA LYS A 354 15.17 -8.16 7.07
C LYS A 354 13.95 -8.62 6.28
N TYR A 355 14.09 -9.79 5.65
CA TYR A 355 13.01 -10.65 5.19
C TYR A 355 12.98 -11.88 6.11
N THR A 356 11.79 -12.34 6.45
CA THR A 356 11.50 -13.42 7.40
C THR A 356 11.59 -14.82 6.81
N THR A 357 11.80 -14.92 5.50
CA THR A 357 11.85 -16.19 4.79
C THR A 357 12.93 -17.14 5.33
N ASP A 358 12.51 -18.35 5.69
CA ASP A 358 13.36 -19.46 6.06
C ASP A 358 13.03 -20.71 5.22
N ALA A 359 13.69 -21.84 5.51
CA ALA A 359 13.49 -23.07 4.75
C ALA A 359 12.04 -23.62 4.83
N TYR A 360 11.36 -23.42 5.97
CA TYR A 360 9.98 -23.86 6.13
C TYR A 360 9.03 -22.95 5.37
N SER A 361 9.15 -21.64 5.54
CA SER A 361 8.26 -20.67 4.90
C SER A 361 8.44 -20.60 3.39
N GLU A 362 9.66 -20.80 2.88
CA GLU A 362 9.92 -21.05 1.46
C GLU A 362 9.16 -22.29 0.95
N ALA A 363 9.27 -23.41 1.67
CA ALA A 363 8.67 -24.67 1.22
C ALA A 363 7.15 -24.57 1.11
N VAL A 364 6.50 -23.88 2.07
CA VAL A 364 5.07 -23.56 2.03
C VAL A 364 4.76 -22.71 0.79
N MET A 365 5.50 -21.63 0.55
CA MET A 365 5.24 -20.75 -0.60
C MET A 365 5.46 -21.45 -1.95
N ARG A 366 6.50 -22.29 -2.07
CA ARG A 366 6.74 -23.09 -3.28
C ARG A 366 5.64 -24.11 -3.52
N ARG A 367 5.04 -24.66 -2.46
CA ARG A 367 3.85 -25.53 -2.59
C ARG A 367 2.65 -24.74 -3.10
N VAL A 368 2.35 -23.59 -2.48
CA VAL A 368 1.28 -22.67 -2.93
C VAL A 368 1.42 -22.35 -4.43
N CYS A 369 2.62 -21.93 -4.85
CA CYS A 369 2.85 -21.59 -6.26
C CYS A 369 2.75 -22.80 -7.19
N ARG A 370 3.18 -24.00 -6.75
CA ARG A 370 3.06 -25.23 -7.54
C ARG A 370 1.59 -25.62 -7.73
N ASP A 371 0.80 -25.59 -6.66
CA ASP A 371 -0.63 -25.91 -6.68
C ASP A 371 -1.40 -24.89 -7.54
N ALA A 372 -0.92 -23.64 -7.58
CA ALA A 372 -1.45 -22.58 -8.43
C ALA A 372 -0.95 -22.60 -9.88
N ASP A 373 0.02 -23.45 -10.25
CA ASP A 373 0.75 -23.36 -11.53
C ASP A 373 1.28 -21.94 -11.79
N VAL A 374 2.14 -21.48 -10.88
CA VAL A 374 2.77 -20.16 -10.87
C VAL A 374 4.29 -20.33 -10.72
N PRO A 375 5.11 -19.73 -11.60
CA PRO A 375 6.56 -19.80 -11.46
C PRO A 375 7.04 -19.01 -10.24
N VAL A 376 8.18 -19.45 -9.71
CA VAL A 376 8.84 -18.82 -8.57
C VAL A 376 10.25 -18.42 -8.96
N SER A 377 10.63 -17.20 -8.59
CA SER A 377 12.00 -16.70 -8.63
C SER A 377 12.48 -16.35 -7.22
N VAL A 378 13.77 -16.10 -7.08
CA VAL A 378 14.40 -15.80 -5.79
C VAL A 378 15.12 -14.46 -5.89
N TYR A 379 15.00 -13.67 -4.83
CA TYR A 379 15.75 -12.44 -4.65
C TYR A 379 16.60 -12.51 -3.39
N CYS A 380 17.88 -12.19 -3.55
CA CYS A 380 18.81 -11.90 -2.47
C CYS A 380 19.47 -10.56 -2.77
N ASN A 381 19.68 -9.74 -1.75
CA ASN A 381 20.58 -8.61 -1.88
C ASN A 381 22.01 -9.11 -2.14
N ARG A 382 22.82 -8.33 -2.86
CA ARG A 382 24.27 -8.53 -2.83
C ARG A 382 24.75 -8.44 -1.38
N SER A 383 25.72 -9.27 -1.02
CA SER A 383 26.20 -9.34 0.37
C SER A 383 26.86 -8.06 0.88
N ASP A 384 27.24 -7.13 -0.01
CA ASP A 384 27.87 -5.85 0.30
C ASP A 384 26.90 -4.65 0.35
N ILE A 385 25.59 -4.89 0.17
CA ILE A 385 24.55 -3.86 0.17
C ILE A 385 23.49 -4.20 1.21
N ALA A 386 23.14 -3.22 2.05
CA ALA A 386 22.01 -3.37 2.96
C ALA A 386 20.69 -3.34 2.17
N GLY A 387 19.82 -4.32 2.39
CA GLY A 387 18.45 -4.31 1.86
C GLY A 387 17.49 -3.47 2.71
N GLY A 388 16.31 -3.22 2.15
CA GLY A 388 15.15 -2.74 2.91
C GLY A 388 14.66 -3.77 3.95
N SER A 389 13.80 -3.31 4.84
CA SER A 389 13.00 -4.14 5.76
C SER A 389 11.58 -4.20 5.22
N THR A 390 10.73 -5.12 5.70
CA THR A 390 9.33 -5.23 5.24
C THR A 390 8.36 -5.41 6.40
N LEU A 391 7.07 -5.55 6.07
CA LEU A 391 6.01 -5.83 7.03
C LEU A 391 6.28 -7.10 7.86
N GLY A 392 6.81 -8.16 7.24
CA GLY A 392 6.97 -9.47 7.85
C GLY A 392 7.78 -9.44 9.14
N ASN A 393 8.99 -8.87 9.09
CA ASN A 393 9.87 -8.86 10.26
C ASN A 393 9.39 -7.87 11.33
N ILE A 394 8.69 -6.81 10.92
CA ILE A 394 8.13 -5.81 11.83
C ILE A 394 6.94 -6.40 12.60
N SER A 395 6.00 -7.04 11.90
CA SER A 395 4.84 -7.66 12.53
C SER A 395 5.18 -8.86 13.40
N ALA A 396 6.30 -9.55 13.13
CA ALA A 396 6.79 -10.64 13.99
C ALA A 396 7.03 -10.20 15.46
N GLY A 397 7.30 -8.91 15.70
CA GLY A 397 7.41 -8.35 17.05
C GLY A 397 6.10 -8.33 17.84
N GLN A 398 4.95 -8.44 17.18
CA GLN A 398 3.61 -8.47 17.81
C GLN A 398 2.90 -9.82 17.62
N VAL A 399 3.09 -10.46 16.47
CA VAL A 399 2.50 -11.73 16.08
C VAL A 399 3.59 -12.62 15.51
N SER A 400 4.18 -13.46 16.37
CA SER A 400 5.28 -14.35 16.01
C SER A 400 4.75 -15.64 15.39
N ILE A 401 4.72 -15.70 14.06
CA ILE A 401 4.27 -16.86 13.27
C ILE A 401 5.22 -17.10 12.08
N PRO A 402 5.30 -18.32 11.53
CA PRO A 402 6.02 -18.56 10.29
C PRO A 402 5.59 -17.60 9.18
N CYS A 403 6.57 -16.94 8.58
CA CYS A 403 6.33 -15.91 7.57
C CYS A 403 7.28 -16.05 6.38
N VAL A 404 6.74 -15.86 5.18
CA VAL A 404 7.51 -15.74 3.95
C VAL A 404 7.36 -14.32 3.41
N ASP A 405 8.47 -13.73 2.98
CA ASP A 405 8.45 -12.47 2.25
C ASP A 405 8.47 -12.76 0.74
N ILE A 406 7.45 -12.26 0.05
CA ILE A 406 7.32 -12.35 -1.39
C ILE A 406 7.17 -10.97 -2.02
N GLY A 407 7.25 -10.90 -3.34
CA GLY A 407 6.93 -9.70 -4.10
C GLY A 407 6.74 -9.97 -5.59
N LEU A 408 6.37 -8.91 -6.30
CA LEU A 408 6.41 -8.86 -7.77
C LEU A 408 7.66 -8.12 -8.21
N ALA A 409 8.35 -8.66 -9.21
CA ALA A 409 9.53 -8.02 -9.75
C ALA A 409 9.14 -6.67 -10.37
N GLN A 410 9.80 -5.60 -9.93
CA GLN A 410 9.59 -4.24 -10.43
C GLN A 410 10.91 -3.49 -10.66
N LEU A 411 10.84 -2.51 -11.54
CA LEU A 411 11.87 -1.54 -11.85
C LEU A 411 11.44 -0.15 -11.35
N ALA A 412 12.43 0.67 -11.01
CA ALA A 412 12.22 2.04 -10.55
C ALA A 412 11.31 2.17 -9.31
N MET A 413 11.35 1.16 -8.42
CA MET A 413 10.70 1.20 -7.10
C MET A 413 10.95 2.56 -6.41
N HIS A 414 9.89 3.14 -5.84
CA HIS A 414 9.84 4.48 -5.22
C HIS A 414 9.97 5.67 -6.19
N SER A 415 9.82 5.44 -7.49
CA SER A 415 9.59 6.51 -8.47
C SER A 415 8.16 7.08 -8.35
N SER A 416 7.95 8.31 -8.81
CA SER A 416 6.60 8.82 -9.05
C SER A 416 5.80 7.98 -10.06
N VAL A 417 6.48 7.25 -10.96
CA VAL A 417 5.88 6.30 -11.92
C VAL A 417 6.82 5.10 -12.09
N GLU A 418 6.34 3.92 -11.70
CA GLU A 418 7.12 2.69 -11.60
C GLU A 418 6.81 1.74 -12.76
N THR A 419 7.55 0.63 -12.88
CA THR A 419 7.34 -0.36 -13.96
C THR A 419 7.43 -1.80 -13.44
N ALA A 420 6.43 -2.63 -13.73
CA ALA A 420 6.44 -4.06 -13.40
C ALA A 420 5.98 -4.93 -14.59
N GLY A 421 5.92 -6.26 -14.39
CA GLY A 421 5.41 -7.20 -15.39
C GLY A 421 3.89 -7.36 -15.35
N THR A 422 3.25 -7.32 -16.51
CA THR A 422 1.78 -7.47 -16.62
C THR A 422 1.28 -8.85 -16.15
N LYS A 423 2.04 -9.92 -16.41
CA LYS A 423 1.67 -11.30 -16.01
C LYS A 423 1.76 -11.52 -14.51
N ASP A 424 2.67 -10.82 -13.84
CA ASP A 424 2.95 -11.02 -12.42
C ASP A 424 1.71 -10.71 -11.56
N ILE A 425 0.88 -9.74 -11.97
CA ILE A 425 -0.39 -9.41 -11.31
C ILE A 425 -1.32 -10.64 -11.24
N ARG A 426 -1.56 -11.31 -12.37
CA ARG A 426 -2.42 -12.50 -12.42
C ARG A 426 -1.82 -13.67 -11.65
N MET A 427 -0.49 -13.83 -11.73
CA MET A 427 0.22 -14.86 -10.99
C MET A 427 0.07 -14.68 -9.48
N LEU A 428 0.13 -13.44 -8.98
CA LEU A 428 -0.15 -13.14 -7.57
C LEU A 428 -1.58 -13.48 -7.18
N VAL A 429 -2.57 -13.12 -7.99
CA VAL A 429 -3.97 -13.48 -7.72
C VAL A 429 -4.16 -14.99 -7.64
N LYS A 430 -3.51 -15.76 -8.52
CA LYS A 430 -3.55 -17.24 -8.51
C LYS A 430 -2.91 -17.79 -7.23
N ALA A 431 -1.70 -17.34 -6.89
CA ALA A 431 -0.98 -17.79 -5.69
C ALA A 431 -1.74 -17.43 -4.40
N ALA A 432 -2.21 -16.19 -4.28
CA ALA A 432 -2.99 -15.73 -3.13
C ALA A 432 -4.30 -16.53 -2.97
N ARG A 433 -5.03 -16.79 -4.07
CA ARG A 433 -6.21 -17.66 -4.02
C ARG A 433 -5.84 -19.05 -3.52
N SER A 434 -4.78 -19.65 -4.06
CA SER A 434 -4.34 -20.99 -3.66
C SER A 434 -4.02 -21.04 -2.17
N PHE A 435 -3.30 -20.05 -1.65
CA PHE A 435 -3.00 -19.94 -0.22
C PHE A 435 -4.27 -19.86 0.64
N TYR A 436 -5.21 -18.97 0.30
CA TYR A 436 -6.47 -18.83 1.05
C TYR A 436 -7.48 -19.98 0.84
N SER A 437 -7.15 -20.97 0.01
CA SER A 437 -7.97 -22.17 -0.22
C SER A 437 -7.32 -23.43 0.37
N MET A 438 -6.14 -23.29 1.00
CA MET A 438 -5.43 -24.39 1.67
C MET A 438 -6.15 -24.91 2.91
#